data_AF-A0A9Q3L7R4-F1
#
_entry.id   AF-A0A9Q3L7R4-F1
#
_cell.length_a   1.000
_cell.length_b   1.000
_cell.length_c   1.000
_cell.angle_alpha   90.00
_cell.angle_beta   90.00
_cell.angle_gamma   90.00
#
_symmetry.space_group_name_H-M   'P 1'
#
loop_
_entity.id
_entity.type
_entity.pdbx_description
1 polymer ?
#
loop_
_entity_poly.entity_id
_entity_poly.type
_entity_poly.pdbx_seq_one_letter_code
_entity_poly.pdbx_strand_id
1 'polypeptide(L)'
;LFTLFDDPNEVRKAEQELDTLRMKEIGQVSLYIADFRSLMSRIGDWGERAYIHVYRRGLASRLLDQFASDLGNFDSLQELMDITLELDTRYHERQN
;
A
#
# COMPACT_ATOMS: atom_id res chain seq x y z
N LEU A 1 -20.13 -21.60 -16.64
CA LEU A 1 -19.64 -21.06 -15.35
C LEU A 1 -19.00 -19.72 -15.65
N PHE A 2 -19.57 -18.61 -15.19
CA PHE A 2 -18.90 -17.30 -15.19
C PHE A 2 -18.24 -17.14 -13.83
N THR A 3 -16.91 -17.12 -13.79
CA THR A 3 -16.14 -16.75 -12.61
C THR A 3 -16.35 -15.27 -12.34
N LEU A 4 -17.02 -14.95 -11.23
CA LEU A 4 -17.36 -13.59 -10.78
C LEU A 4 -16.12 -12.67 -10.58
N PHE A 5 -14.91 -13.23 -10.71
CA PHE A 5 -13.63 -12.55 -10.54
C PHE A 5 -13.02 -12.01 -11.84
N ASP A 6 -13.60 -12.35 -13.00
CA ASP A 6 -13.13 -11.88 -14.32
C ASP A 6 -14.01 -10.76 -14.90
N ASP A 7 -14.89 -10.12 -14.11
CA ASP A 7 -15.60 -8.94 -14.62
C ASP A 7 -14.58 -7.80 -14.80
N PRO A 8 -14.26 -7.39 -16.03
CA PRO A 8 -13.26 -6.35 -16.28
C PRO A 8 -13.63 -5.02 -15.62
N ASN A 9 -14.93 -4.82 -15.30
CA ASN A 9 -15.39 -3.65 -14.57
C ASN A 9 -14.97 -3.68 -13.10
N GLU A 10 -14.97 -4.84 -12.45
CA GLU A 10 -14.57 -4.97 -11.05
C GLU A 10 -13.05 -4.82 -10.89
N VAL A 11 -12.26 -5.36 -11.84
CA VAL A 11 -10.81 -5.13 -11.88
C VAL A 11 -10.50 -3.65 -12.06
N ARG A 12 -11.13 -2.99 -13.05
CA ARG A 12 -10.96 -1.55 -13.30
C ARG A 12 -11.38 -0.69 -12.10
N LYS A 13 -12.42 -1.10 -11.38
CA LYS A 13 -12.87 -0.42 -10.16
C LYS A 13 -11.86 -0.60 -9.03
N ALA A 14 -11.32 -1.81 -8.85
CA ALA A 14 -10.27 -2.07 -7.87
C ALA A 14 -9.00 -1.28 -8.18
N GLU A 15 -8.61 -1.13 -9.45
CA GLU A 15 -7.49 -0.27 -9.87
C GLU A 15 -7.73 1.20 -9.51
N GLN A 16 -8.95 1.72 -9.76
CA GLN A 16 -9.33 3.09 -9.39
C GLN A 16 -9.35 3.29 -7.87
N GLU A 17 -9.89 2.33 -7.12
CA GLU A 17 -9.87 2.33 -5.66
C GLU A 17 -8.44 2.29 -5.14
N LEU A 18 -7.56 1.50 -5.74
CA LEU A 18 -6.15 1.41 -5.36
C LEU A 18 -5.38 2.70 -5.67
N ASP A 19 -5.67 3.36 -6.79
CA ASP A 19 -5.05 4.62 -7.16
C ASP A 19 -5.50 5.79 -6.25
N THR A 20 -6.74 5.74 -5.79
CA THR A 20 -7.30 6.72 -4.86
C THR A 20 -7.07 6.36 -3.39
N LEU A 21 -6.58 5.15 -3.10
CA LEU A 21 -6.25 4.71 -1.75
C LEU A 21 -5.15 5.61 -1.19
N ARG A 22 -5.49 6.31 -0.12
CA ARG A 22 -4.56 7.17 0.63
C ARG A 22 -4.60 6.76 2.09
N MET A 23 -3.42 6.57 2.64
CA MET A 23 -3.26 6.39 4.07
C MET A 23 -3.65 7.69 4.78
N LYS A 24 -4.46 7.58 5.84
CA LYS A 24 -4.79 8.72 6.70
C LYS A 24 -3.57 9.11 7.54
N GLU A 25 -3.32 10.40 7.74
CA GLU A 25 -2.17 10.90 8.52
C GLU A 25 -2.09 10.38 9.97
N ILE A 26 -3.23 10.08 10.59
CA ILE A 26 -3.33 9.55 11.96
C ILE A 26 -3.79 8.07 11.93
N GLY A 27 -3.97 7.50 10.74
CA GLY A 27 -4.38 6.11 10.58
C GLY A 27 -3.21 5.16 10.85
N GLN A 28 -3.52 3.97 11.37
CA GLN A 28 -2.54 2.90 11.49
C GLN A 28 -2.16 2.39 10.09
N VAL A 29 -0.88 2.15 9.85
CA VAL A 29 -0.37 1.59 8.59
C VAL A 29 -0.95 0.20 8.33
N SER A 30 -1.19 -0.58 9.38
CA SER A 30 -1.76 -1.93 9.32
C SER A 30 -3.09 -1.99 8.56
N LEU A 31 -3.98 -1.01 8.79
CA LEU A 31 -5.26 -0.90 8.09
C LEU A 31 -5.06 -0.60 6.60
N TYR A 32 -4.15 0.34 6.29
CA TYR A 32 -3.83 0.67 4.91
C TYR A 32 -3.23 -0.53 4.15
N ILE A 33 -2.32 -1.30 4.78
CA ILE A 33 -1.76 -2.52 4.21
C ILE A 33 -2.86 -3.57 3.96
N ALA A 34 -3.77 -3.75 4.91
CA ALA A 34 -4.87 -4.71 4.76
C ALA A 34 -5.79 -4.36 3.58
N ASP A 35 -6.18 -3.08 3.45
CA ASP A 35 -6.99 -2.59 2.33
C ASP A 35 -6.23 -2.74 0.99
N PHE A 36 -4.94 -2.38 0.97
CA PHE A 36 -4.09 -2.50 -0.22
C PHE A 36 -3.96 -3.95 -0.67
N ARG A 37 -3.73 -4.90 0.24
CA ARG A 37 -3.64 -6.34 -0.07
C ARG A 37 -4.96 -6.91 -0.58
N SER A 38 -6.09 -6.45 -0.02
CA SER A 38 -7.43 -6.82 -0.49
C SER A 38 -7.64 -6.39 -1.95
N LEU A 39 -7.27 -5.14 -2.29
CA LEU A 39 -7.35 -4.61 -3.65
C LEU A 39 -6.38 -5.30 -4.61
N MET A 40 -5.14 -5.54 -4.17
CA MET A 40 -4.14 -6.27 -4.95
C MET A 40 -4.65 -7.68 -5.33
N SER A 41 -5.26 -8.40 -4.39
CA SER A 41 -5.83 -9.73 -4.65
C SER A 41 -6.98 -9.71 -5.66
N ARG A 42 -7.66 -8.57 -5.84
CA ARG A 42 -8.73 -8.40 -6.84
C ARG A 42 -8.19 -8.08 -8.23
N ILE A 43 -7.02 -7.44 -8.33
CA ILE A 43 -6.42 -7.04 -9.60
C ILE A 43 -5.58 -8.17 -10.20
N GLY A 44 -4.84 -8.93 -9.37
CA GLY A 44 -4.10 -10.12 -9.78
C GLY A 44 -2.79 -9.87 -10.55
N ASP A 45 -2.79 -9.11 -11.65
CA ASP A 45 -1.68 -9.10 -12.63
C ASP A 45 -1.15 -7.71 -13.01
N TRP A 46 -1.02 -6.78 -12.04
CA TRP A 46 -0.51 -5.42 -12.31
C TRP A 46 1.03 -5.34 -12.35
N GLY A 47 1.72 -6.36 -11.84
CA GLY A 47 3.16 -6.41 -11.67
C GLY A 47 3.66 -5.64 -10.43
N GLU A 48 4.66 -6.19 -9.76
CA GLU A 48 5.16 -5.68 -8.45
C GLU A 48 5.62 -4.21 -8.50
N ARG A 49 6.27 -3.80 -9.60
CA ARG A 49 6.71 -2.41 -9.79
C ARG A 49 5.56 -1.41 -9.82
N ALA A 50 4.42 -1.78 -10.42
CA ALA A 50 3.24 -0.93 -10.44
C ALA A 50 2.66 -0.78 -9.03
N TYR A 51 2.56 -1.89 -8.29
CA TYR A 51 2.11 -1.86 -6.90
C TYR A 51 3.02 -1.03 -6.00
N ILE A 52 4.34 -1.12 -6.13
CA ILE A 52 5.29 -0.28 -5.38
C ILE A 52 5.05 1.21 -5.69
N HIS A 53 4.84 1.55 -6.96
CA HIS A 53 4.60 2.94 -7.36
C HIS A 53 3.29 3.49 -6.76
N VAL A 54 2.20 2.71 -6.85
CA VAL A 54 0.90 3.12 -6.32
C VAL A 54 0.90 3.17 -4.80
N TYR A 55 1.52 2.18 -4.14
CA TYR A 55 1.70 2.15 -2.69
C TYR A 55 2.41 3.41 -2.20
N ARG A 56 3.55 3.75 -2.81
CA ARG A 56 4.31 4.97 -2.45
C ARG A 56 3.48 6.26 -2.62
N ARG A 57 2.68 6.38 -3.68
CA ARG A 57 1.77 7.54 -3.84
C ARG A 57 0.65 7.58 -2.80
N GLY A 58 0.26 6.41 -2.30
CA GLY A 58 -0.79 6.25 -1.31
C GLY A 58 -0.34 6.54 0.13
N LEU A 59 0.96 6.46 0.41
CA LEU A 59 1.53 6.70 1.73
C LEU A 59 1.37 8.15 2.18
N ALA A 60 1.25 8.33 3.50
CA ALA A 60 1.26 9.66 4.11
C ALA A 60 2.65 10.31 3.97
N SER A 61 2.68 11.63 3.80
CA SER A 61 3.90 12.44 3.69
C SER A 61 4.90 12.14 4.82
N ARG A 62 4.42 11.98 6.05
CA ARG A 62 5.25 11.62 7.23
C ARG A 62 6.10 10.36 7.02
N LEU A 63 5.55 9.36 6.35
CA LEU A 63 6.25 8.11 6.07
C LEU A 63 7.18 8.29 4.88
N LEU A 64 6.76 9.03 3.85
CA LEU A 64 7.62 9.37 2.71
C LEU A 64 8.88 10.14 3.12
N ASP A 65 8.76 11.06 4.07
CA ASP A 65 9.89 11.83 4.61
C ASP A 65 10.84 10.93 5.43
N GLN A 66 10.31 9.97 6.18
CA GLN A 66 11.11 8.95 6.87
C GLN A 66 11.77 7.99 5.87
N PHE A 67 11.05 7.56 4.83
CA PHE A 67 11.61 6.73 3.76
C PHE A 67 12.73 7.44 3.00
N ALA A 68 12.58 8.73 2.71
CA ALA A 68 13.63 9.54 2.08
C ALA A 68 14.89 9.63 2.94
N SER A 69 14.74 9.47 4.26
CA SER A 69 15.84 9.50 5.23
C SER A 69 16.47 8.12 5.44
N ASP A 70 15.69 7.04 5.42
CA ASP A 70 16.16 5.70 5.80
C ASP A 70 16.40 4.71 4.64
N LEU A 71 15.76 4.80 3.46
CA LEU A 71 15.86 3.73 2.44
C LEU A 71 15.86 4.17 0.98
N GLY A 72 17.00 3.90 0.33
CA GLY A 72 17.19 4.08 -1.12
C GLY A 72 16.75 2.89 -1.99
N ASN A 73 16.59 1.67 -1.46
CA ASN A 73 16.25 0.48 -2.25
C ASN A 73 15.29 -0.42 -1.47
N PHE A 74 14.13 -0.71 -2.04
CA PHE A 74 13.31 -1.86 -1.64
C PHE A 74 13.33 -2.82 -2.82
N ASP A 75 13.68 -4.07 -2.55
CA ASP A 75 13.75 -5.09 -3.60
C ASP A 75 12.38 -5.74 -3.82
N SER A 76 11.45 -5.59 -2.87
CA SER A 76 10.09 -6.12 -2.96
C SER A 76 9.03 -5.21 -2.33
N LEU A 77 7.77 -5.38 -2.77
CA LEU A 77 6.62 -4.72 -2.15
C LEU A 77 6.42 -5.16 -0.70
N GLN A 78 6.72 -6.43 -0.40
CA GLN A 78 6.58 -6.99 0.94
C GLN A 78 7.53 -6.29 1.92
N GLU A 79 8.79 -6.12 1.53
CA GLU A 79 9.79 -5.39 2.32
C GLU A 79 9.37 -3.94 2.56
N LEU A 80 8.82 -3.27 1.53
CA LEU A 80 8.26 -1.93 1.69
C LEU A 80 7.15 -1.91 2.75
N MET A 81 6.20 -2.85 2.71
CA MET A 81 5.11 -2.94 3.69
C MET A 81 5.62 -3.17 5.11
N ASP A 82 6.58 -4.06 5.30
CA ASP A 82 7.13 -4.41 6.61
C ASP A 82 7.85 -3.21 7.25
N ILE A 83 8.64 -2.48 6.47
CA ILE A 83 9.31 -1.27 6.95
C ILE A 83 8.28 -0.18 7.28
N THR A 84 7.24 -0.04 6.46
CA THR A 84 6.17 0.94 6.73
C THR A 84 5.52 0.66 8.09
N LEU A 85 5.29 -0.61 8.42
CA LEU A 85 4.70 -1.04 9.69
C LEU A 85 5.65 -0.81 10.88
N GLU A 86 6.94 -1.06 10.70
CA GLU A 86 7.97 -0.81 11.71
C GLU A 86 8.07 0.70 12.02
N LEU A 87 8.07 1.55 10.98
CA LEU A 87 8.09 3.01 11.13
C LEU A 87 6.86 3.53 11.89
N ASP A 88 5.67 3.03 11.55
CA ASP A 88 4.42 3.40 12.25
C ASP A 88 4.47 2.99 13.72
N THR A 89 4.92 1.76 14.01
CA THR A 89 5.10 1.25 15.37
C THR A 89 6.05 2.16 16.16
N ARG A 90 7.21 2.47 15.58
CA ARG A 90 8.21 3.34 16.20
C ARG A 90 7.73 4.77 16.41
N TYR A 91 6.91 5.30 15.51
CA TYR A 91 6.28 6.61 15.66
C TYR A 91 5.30 6.61 16.85
N HIS A 92 4.44 5.59 16.93
CA HIS A 92 3.50 5.43 18.04
C HIS A 92 4.19 5.22 19.38
N GLU A 93 5.31 4.50 19.43
CA GLU A 93 6.12 4.34 20.64
C GLU A 93 6.76 5.65 21.11
N ARG A 94 7.18 6.54 20.20
CA ARG A 94 7.76 7.85 20.58
C ARG A 94 6.73 8.89 21.03
N GLN A 95 5.45 8.69 20.69
CA GLN A 95 4.36 9.60 21.07
C GLN A 95 3.68 9.21 22.40
N ASN A 96 4.02 8.04 22.96
CA ASN A 96 3.62 7.57 24.29
C ASN A 96 4.69 7.91 25.33
#